data_AF-A0A4Y8PBS7-F1
#
_entry.id   AF-A0A4Y8PBS7-F1
#
_cell.length_a   1.000
_cell.length_b   1.000
_cell.length_c   1.000
_cell.angle_alpha   90.00
_cell.angle_beta   90.00
_cell.angle_gamma   90.00
#
_symmetry.space_group_name_H-M   'P 1'
#
loop_
_entity.id
_entity.type
_entity.pdbx_description
1 polymer ?
#
loop_
_entity_poly.entity_id
_entity_poly.type
_entity_poly.pdbx_seq_one_letter_code
_entity_poly.pdbx_strand_id
1 'polypeptide(L)'
;MSSFVFSFCWIALFFLTFELKAIEHAPIEYVTAPFEFSPKIWRALFDDKPVVLLQKQKAEDGAIYYILEKFDDPHSPHSTVSYYLKKIENKVYLLYKEDKNEEFPIPPLTNMGIPWDIAVKIEKVNLMHKVDAMGMKEASKWVADNIAKHRNVYFYTPEFIEAAKRLKILPKNYKLPPLLPKEEIELEKYLSTKITPKLIEPE
;
A
#
# COMPACT_ATOMS: atom_id res chain seq x y z
N MET A 1 -31.86 -54.22 -19.80
CA MET A 1 -31.99 -53.36 -18.60
C MET A 1 -30.84 -52.37 -18.64
N SER A 2 -31.20 -51.11 -18.71
CA SER A 2 -30.43 -49.99 -19.28
C SER A 2 -29.52 -49.31 -18.28
N SER A 3 -28.25 -49.15 -18.68
CA SER A 3 -27.24 -48.29 -18.06
C SER A 3 -27.71 -46.82 -18.06
N PHE A 4 -28.12 -46.32 -16.89
CA PHE A 4 -28.38 -44.90 -16.65
C PHE A 4 -27.84 -44.52 -15.27
N VAL A 5 -26.52 -44.65 -15.08
CA VAL A 5 -25.82 -44.12 -13.90
C VAL A 5 -24.52 -43.46 -14.37
N PHE A 6 -24.61 -42.51 -15.31
CA PHE A 6 -23.45 -41.75 -15.78
C PHE A 6 -23.88 -40.38 -16.31
N SER A 7 -24.65 -39.60 -15.54
CA SER A 7 -24.88 -38.19 -15.91
C SER A 7 -25.40 -37.30 -14.79
N PHE A 8 -24.85 -37.40 -13.57
CA PHE A 8 -25.17 -36.42 -12.52
C PHE A 8 -23.97 -35.91 -11.71
N CYS A 9 -22.79 -36.51 -11.81
CA CYS A 9 -21.61 -36.04 -11.07
C CYS A 9 -20.87 -34.83 -11.70
N TRP A 10 -21.27 -34.36 -12.89
CA TRP A 10 -20.55 -33.26 -13.57
C TRP A 10 -21.17 -31.87 -13.36
N ILE A 11 -22.40 -31.75 -12.85
CA ILE A 11 -23.05 -30.44 -12.67
C ILE A 11 -22.76 -29.84 -11.28
N ALA A 12 -22.38 -30.66 -10.29
CA ALA A 12 -21.99 -30.17 -8.96
C ALA A 12 -20.63 -29.45 -8.93
N LEU A 13 -19.82 -29.54 -10.00
CA LEU A 13 -18.52 -28.88 -10.11
C LEU A 13 -18.58 -27.43 -10.64
N PHE A 14 -19.76 -26.94 -11.06
CA PHE A 14 -19.93 -25.59 -11.60
C PHE A 14 -20.40 -24.54 -10.59
N PHE A 15 -20.71 -24.95 -9.35
CA PHE A 15 -21.09 -24.06 -8.25
C PHE A 15 -20.09 -24.13 -7.09
N LEU A 16 -18.81 -24.29 -7.38
CA LEU A 16 -17.78 -23.70 -6.51
C LEU A 16 -17.92 -22.18 -6.63
N THR A 17 -18.90 -21.64 -5.92
CA THR A 17 -18.82 -20.27 -5.42
C THR A 17 -17.46 -20.22 -4.73
N PHE A 18 -16.48 -19.62 -5.39
CA PHE A 18 -15.36 -19.01 -4.70
C PHE A 18 -15.98 -17.95 -3.80
N GLU A 19 -16.49 -18.38 -2.65
CA GLU A 19 -16.42 -17.56 -1.47
C GLU A 19 -14.92 -17.33 -1.30
N LEU A 20 -14.49 -16.14 -1.72
CA LEU A 20 -13.40 -15.47 -1.04
C LEU A 20 -13.82 -15.48 0.44
N LYS A 21 -13.43 -16.54 1.16
CA LYS A 21 -13.35 -16.49 2.60
C LYS A 21 -12.53 -15.25 2.86
N ALA A 22 -13.19 -14.24 3.41
CA ALA A 22 -12.52 -13.10 4.01
C ALA A 22 -11.41 -13.71 4.85
N ILE A 23 -10.16 -13.47 4.45
CA ILE A 23 -9.05 -13.75 5.33
C ILE A 23 -9.28 -12.77 6.47
N GLU A 24 -9.77 -13.29 7.60
CA GLU A 24 -9.77 -12.55 8.86
C GLU A 24 -8.41 -11.90 8.99
N HIS A 25 -8.42 -10.56 9.06
CA HIS A 25 -7.31 -9.65 9.33
C HIS A 25 -5.93 -10.30 9.18
N ALA A 26 -5.23 -10.03 8.07
CA ALA A 26 -3.78 -10.25 8.08
C ALA A 26 -3.23 -9.62 9.38
N PRO A 27 -2.69 -10.42 10.31
CA PRO A 27 -2.32 -9.91 11.62
C PRO A 27 -1.29 -8.82 11.43
N ILE A 28 -1.49 -7.69 12.12
CA ILE A 28 -0.54 -6.59 12.14
C ILE A 28 0.81 -7.18 12.58
N GLU A 29 1.78 -7.22 11.67
CA GLU A 29 3.09 -7.80 11.95
C GLU A 29 3.93 -6.76 12.70
N TYR A 30 4.17 -7.04 13.98
CA TYR A 30 5.10 -6.27 14.81
C TYR A 30 6.50 -6.84 14.66
N VAL A 31 7.46 -5.96 14.39
CA VAL A 31 8.88 -6.30 14.25
C VAL A 31 9.72 -5.56 15.29
N THR A 32 10.74 -6.24 15.81
CA THR A 32 11.69 -5.72 16.82
C THR A 32 13.13 -5.98 16.38
N ALA A 33 14.10 -5.30 17.00
CA ALA A 33 15.51 -5.55 16.74
C ALA A 33 15.97 -6.95 17.23
N PRO A 34 16.97 -7.58 16.58
CA PRO A 34 17.45 -7.28 15.24
C PRO A 34 16.46 -7.86 14.20
N PHE A 35 15.99 -7.01 13.30
CA PHE A 35 15.28 -7.45 12.10
C PHE A 35 16.28 -7.57 10.94
N GLU A 36 15.82 -7.47 9.69
CA GLU A 36 16.66 -7.38 8.48
C GLU A 36 17.51 -6.09 8.40
N PHE A 37 17.56 -5.31 9.47
CA PHE A 37 18.38 -4.11 9.64
C PHE A 37 19.37 -4.32 10.79
N SER A 38 20.56 -3.74 10.69
CA SER A 38 21.52 -3.80 11.79
C SER A 38 20.93 -3.11 13.05
N PRO A 39 21.31 -3.55 14.27
CA PRO A 39 20.87 -2.89 15.51
C PRO A 39 21.14 -1.38 15.52
N LYS A 40 22.24 -0.94 14.89
CA LYS A 40 22.60 0.48 14.75
C LYS A 40 21.57 1.25 13.91
N ILE A 41 21.22 0.72 12.73
CA ILE A 41 20.19 1.32 11.86
C ILE A 41 18.83 1.30 12.54
N TRP A 42 18.50 0.20 13.23
CA TRP A 42 17.25 0.09 13.98
C TRP A 42 17.13 1.16 15.05
N ARG A 43 18.17 1.34 15.87
CA ARG A 43 18.24 2.41 16.87
C ARG A 43 18.09 3.79 16.24
N ALA A 44 18.83 4.07 15.16
CA ALA A 44 18.82 5.37 14.49
C ALA A 44 17.44 5.75 13.93
N LEU A 45 16.67 4.77 13.44
CA LEU A 45 15.36 5.02 12.86
C LEU A 45 14.22 4.97 13.90
N PHE A 46 14.30 4.04 14.84
CA PHE A 46 13.16 3.61 15.66
C PHE A 46 13.37 3.71 17.18
N ASP A 47 14.55 4.15 17.63
CA ASP A 47 14.91 4.22 19.06
C ASP A 47 14.73 2.89 19.80
N ASP A 48 15.06 1.78 19.14
CA ASP A 48 14.89 0.40 19.67
C ASP A 48 13.44 0.01 20.03
N LYS A 49 12.44 0.80 19.62
CA LYS A 49 11.02 0.47 19.81
C LYS A 49 10.52 -0.57 18.79
N PRO A 50 9.48 -1.35 19.12
CA PRO A 50 8.74 -2.14 18.15
C PRO A 50 8.09 -1.24 17.09
N VAL A 51 8.03 -1.72 15.85
CA VAL A 51 7.33 -1.04 14.75
C VAL A 51 6.43 -2.02 14.00
N VAL A 52 5.42 -1.51 13.32
CA VAL A 52 4.53 -2.31 12.49
C VAL A 52 5.04 -2.36 11.06
N LEU A 53 5.09 -3.55 10.49
CA LEU A 53 5.36 -3.75 9.07
C LEU A 53 4.06 -3.63 8.26
N LEU A 54 3.90 -2.53 7.54
CA LEU A 54 2.75 -2.32 6.67
C LEU A 54 2.94 -2.98 5.31
N GLN A 55 4.15 -2.85 4.74
CA GLN A 55 4.48 -3.37 3.41
C GLN A 55 5.92 -3.86 3.34
N LYS A 56 6.12 -4.96 2.63
CA LYS A 56 7.43 -5.48 2.23
C LYS A 56 7.34 -6.04 0.81
N GLN A 57 8.04 -5.43 -0.14
CA GLN A 57 8.01 -5.85 -1.53
C GLN A 57 9.41 -5.98 -2.11
N LYS A 58 9.72 -7.13 -2.70
CA LYS A 58 11.00 -7.38 -3.38
C LYS A 58 10.85 -7.09 -4.87
N ALA A 59 11.75 -6.28 -5.41
CA ALA A 59 11.88 -6.02 -6.83
C ALA A 59 12.76 -7.08 -7.52
N GLU A 60 12.67 -7.13 -8.86
CA GLU A 60 13.41 -8.08 -9.70
C GLU A 60 14.93 -7.88 -9.61
N ASP A 61 15.39 -6.64 -9.37
CA ASP A 61 16.79 -6.28 -9.17
C ASP A 61 17.33 -6.68 -7.78
N GLY A 62 16.50 -7.27 -6.92
CA GLY A 62 16.86 -7.67 -5.57
C GLY A 62 16.69 -6.57 -4.51
N ALA A 63 16.31 -5.36 -4.88
CA ALA A 63 15.94 -4.32 -3.91
C ALA A 63 14.70 -4.73 -3.13
N ILE A 64 14.65 -4.41 -1.84
CA ILE A 64 13.47 -4.64 -1.00
C ILE A 64 12.98 -3.30 -0.48
N TYR A 65 11.69 -3.02 -0.69
CA TYR A 65 11.01 -1.82 -0.26
C TYR A 65 10.16 -2.12 0.98
N TYR A 66 10.24 -1.25 1.98
CA TYR A 66 9.50 -1.37 3.23
C TYR A 66 8.67 -0.11 3.49
N ILE A 67 7.49 -0.30 4.07
CA ILE A 67 6.74 0.75 4.75
C ILE A 67 6.55 0.26 6.19
N LEU A 68 7.13 0.99 7.14
CA LEU A 68 7.11 0.67 8.57
C LEU A 68 6.48 1.83 9.33
N GLU A 69 5.70 1.53 10.36
CA GLU A 69 5.03 2.54 11.17
C GLU A 69 5.48 2.45 12.63
N LYS A 70 5.95 3.58 13.17
CA LYS A 70 6.35 3.72 14.57
C LYS A 70 5.22 4.38 15.35
N PHE A 71 4.88 3.79 16.49
CA PHE A 71 3.91 4.33 17.45
C PHE A 71 4.63 4.95 18.65
N ASP A 72 3.99 5.94 19.25
CA ASP A 72 4.46 6.49 20.53
C ASP A 72 4.24 5.49 21.67
N ASP A 73 3.08 4.82 21.67
CA ASP A 73 2.65 3.80 22.63
C ASP A 73 2.11 2.54 21.89
N PRO A 74 2.70 1.34 22.08
CA PRO A 74 2.19 0.10 21.51
C PRO A 74 0.76 -0.27 21.96
N HIS A 75 0.30 0.23 23.11
CA HIS A 75 -1.04 -0.03 23.64
C HIS A 75 -2.08 1.00 23.18
N SER A 76 -1.63 2.10 22.59
CA SER A 76 -2.46 3.14 22.02
C SER A 76 -1.92 3.48 20.64
N PRO A 77 -2.32 2.73 19.59
CA PRO A 77 -1.82 2.89 18.23
C PRO A 77 -2.41 4.15 17.57
N HIS A 78 -2.12 5.31 18.16
CA HIS A 78 -2.17 6.58 17.48
C HIS A 78 -0.81 6.75 16.81
N SER A 79 -0.85 6.71 15.50
CA SER A 79 0.33 6.77 14.64
C SER A 79 0.98 8.15 14.72
N THR A 80 2.30 8.17 14.89
CA THR A 80 3.07 9.42 14.80
C THR A 80 3.91 9.48 13.54
N VAL A 81 4.55 8.38 13.12
CA VAL A 81 5.52 8.42 12.00
C VAL A 81 5.55 7.15 11.14
N SER A 82 5.42 7.33 9.81
CA SER A 82 5.65 6.27 8.82
C SER A 82 7.01 6.42 8.13
N TYR A 83 7.70 5.31 7.90
CA TYR A 83 9.03 5.25 7.28
C TYR A 83 8.98 4.44 6.00
N TYR A 84 9.38 5.06 4.89
CA TYR A 84 9.51 4.43 3.58
C TYR A 84 10.99 4.13 3.35
N LEU A 85 11.35 2.85 3.31
CA LEU A 85 12.75 2.41 3.22
C LEU A 85 13.01 1.57 1.97
N LYS A 86 14.25 1.62 1.48
CA LYS A 86 14.79 0.74 0.45
C LYS A 86 16.05 0.05 0.98
N LYS A 87 16.12 -1.27 0.85
CA LYS A 87 17.32 -2.06 1.13
C LYS A 87 17.87 -2.65 -0.16
N ILE A 88 19.16 -2.45 -0.40
CA ILE A 88 19.94 -3.15 -1.43
C ILE A 88 21.15 -3.74 -0.73
N GLU A 89 21.30 -5.07 -0.78
CA GLU A 89 22.37 -5.79 -0.06
C GLU A 89 22.39 -5.38 1.42
N ASN A 90 23.48 -4.75 1.88
CA ASN A 90 23.69 -4.27 3.25
C ASN A 90 23.45 -2.76 3.43
N LYS A 91 22.98 -2.07 2.39
CA LYS A 91 22.71 -0.63 2.43
C LYS A 91 21.22 -0.38 2.61
N VAL A 92 20.87 0.54 3.52
CA VAL A 92 19.50 0.96 3.80
C VAL A 92 19.37 2.44 3.49
N TYR A 93 18.37 2.77 2.69
CA TYR A 93 18.05 4.14 2.29
C TYR A 93 16.69 4.52 2.86
N LEU A 94 16.62 5.68 3.49
CA LEU A 94 15.37 6.35 3.80
C LEU A 94 14.89 7.08 2.55
N LEU A 95 13.74 6.65 2.04
CA LEU A 95 13.09 7.28 0.89
C LEU A 95 12.25 8.48 1.34
N TYR A 96 11.43 8.29 2.37
CA TYR A 96 10.56 9.33 2.90
C TYR A 96 10.20 9.01 4.36
N LYS A 97 10.02 10.05 5.17
CA LYS A 97 9.52 9.98 6.54
C LYS A 97 8.25 10.82 6.57
N GLU A 98 7.11 10.18 6.80
CA GLU A 98 5.83 10.86 7.01
C GLU A 98 5.70 11.18 8.49
N ASP A 99 5.58 12.46 8.84
CA ASP A 99 5.16 12.91 10.15
C ASP A 99 3.69 13.34 10.05
N LYS A 100 2.80 12.67 10.77
CA LYS A 100 1.35 12.92 10.67
C LYS A 100 0.92 14.27 11.23
N ASN A 101 1.83 15.01 11.87
CA ASN A 101 1.61 16.40 12.29
C ASN A 101 1.94 17.40 11.17
N GLU A 102 2.59 16.99 10.10
CA GLU A 102 2.84 17.84 8.94
C GLU A 102 1.62 17.86 8.01
N GLU A 103 1.27 19.04 7.48
CA GLU A 103 0.11 19.20 6.59
C GLU A 103 0.37 18.73 5.14
N PHE A 104 1.54 18.16 4.87
CA PHE A 104 1.91 17.74 3.53
C PHE A 104 1.43 16.32 3.23
N PRO A 105 0.82 16.08 2.05
CA PRO A 105 0.47 14.73 1.61
C PRO A 105 1.74 13.88 1.40
N ILE A 106 1.61 12.58 1.64
CA ILE A 106 2.63 11.59 1.27
C ILE A 106 2.79 11.61 -0.25
N PRO A 107 3.98 11.89 -0.81
CA PRO A 107 4.18 11.94 -2.27
C PRO A 107 3.90 10.58 -2.93
N PRO A 108 3.71 10.53 -4.26
CA PRO A 108 3.61 9.26 -4.97
C PRO A 108 4.81 8.34 -4.67
N LEU A 109 4.58 7.05 -4.51
CA LEU A 109 5.61 6.04 -4.25
C LEU A 109 6.66 6.04 -5.37
N THR A 110 6.22 6.28 -6.60
CA THR A 110 7.13 6.42 -7.75
C THR A 110 8.03 7.66 -7.68
N ASN A 111 7.60 8.71 -6.97
CA ASN A 111 8.42 9.88 -6.70
C ASN A 111 9.45 9.65 -5.59
N MET A 112 9.24 8.63 -4.75
CA MET A 112 10.20 8.13 -3.78
C MET A 112 11.26 7.20 -4.41
N GLY A 113 11.18 6.93 -5.72
CA GLY A 113 12.10 6.03 -6.42
C GLY A 113 11.68 4.55 -6.36
N ILE A 114 10.45 4.24 -5.94
CA ILE A 114 9.90 2.88 -6.00
C ILE A 114 9.47 2.58 -7.45
N PRO A 115 9.89 1.45 -8.05
CA PRO A 115 9.48 1.07 -9.40
C PRO A 115 7.95 1.00 -9.52
N TRP A 116 7.43 1.39 -10.68
CA TRP A 116 5.98 1.46 -10.94
C TRP A 116 5.24 0.16 -10.61
N ASP A 117 5.77 -0.99 -11.02
CA ASP A 117 5.12 -2.28 -10.78
C ASP A 117 5.06 -2.62 -9.28
N ILE A 118 6.09 -2.24 -8.52
CA ILE A 118 6.15 -2.40 -7.06
C ILE A 118 5.21 -1.43 -6.37
N ALA A 119 5.18 -0.16 -6.79
CA ALA A 119 4.24 0.84 -6.27
C ALA A 119 2.78 0.37 -6.45
N VAL A 120 2.43 -0.13 -7.63
CA VAL A 120 1.09 -0.68 -7.89
C VAL A 120 0.80 -1.93 -7.04
N LYS A 121 1.80 -2.81 -6.81
CA LYS A 121 1.64 -3.97 -5.92
C LYS A 121 1.38 -3.55 -4.47
N ILE A 122 2.11 -2.54 -3.97
CA ILE A 122 1.90 -1.95 -2.65
C ILE A 122 0.45 -1.45 -2.51
N GLU A 123 0.01 -0.60 -3.44
CA GLU A 123 -1.34 -0.04 -3.39
C GLU A 123 -2.43 -1.10 -3.55
N LYS A 124 -2.15 -2.15 -4.34
CA LYS A 124 -3.05 -3.29 -4.46
C LYS A 124 -3.24 -3.99 -3.11
N VAL A 125 -2.18 -4.23 -2.36
CA VAL A 125 -2.29 -4.85 -1.03
C VAL A 125 -3.06 -3.94 -0.07
N ASN A 126 -2.75 -2.63 -0.05
CA ASN A 126 -3.48 -1.65 0.77
C ASN A 126 -4.99 -1.66 0.45
N LEU A 127 -5.34 -1.65 -0.84
CA LEU A 127 -6.73 -1.71 -1.28
C LEU A 127 -7.39 -3.05 -0.97
N MET A 128 -6.67 -4.16 -1.07
CA MET A 128 -7.20 -5.47 -0.67
C MET A 128 -7.57 -5.50 0.82
N HIS A 129 -6.72 -4.97 1.70
CA HIS A 129 -7.06 -4.86 3.13
C HIS A 129 -8.31 -4.00 3.36
N LYS A 130 -8.49 -2.93 2.56
CA LYS A 130 -9.73 -2.14 2.60
C LYS A 130 -10.93 -2.95 2.15
N VAL A 131 -10.83 -3.70 1.05
CA VAL A 131 -11.89 -4.60 0.59
C VAL A 131 -12.22 -5.65 1.66
N ASP A 132 -11.22 -6.24 2.29
CA ASP A 132 -11.42 -7.27 3.31
C ASP A 132 -12.11 -6.69 4.57
N ALA A 133 -11.78 -5.47 4.96
CA ALA A 133 -12.33 -4.83 6.16
C ALA A 133 -13.77 -4.33 6.01
N MET A 134 -14.15 -3.76 4.86
CA MET A 134 -15.49 -3.15 4.67
C MET A 134 -16.33 -3.79 3.56
N GLY A 135 -15.78 -4.76 2.82
CA GLY A 135 -16.40 -5.38 1.66
C GLY A 135 -16.21 -4.58 0.36
N MET A 136 -16.31 -5.29 -0.77
CA MET A 136 -16.04 -4.74 -2.11
C MET A 136 -16.90 -3.51 -2.46
N LYS A 137 -18.20 -3.54 -2.12
CA LYS A 137 -19.13 -2.45 -2.47
C LYS A 137 -18.78 -1.15 -1.73
N GLU A 138 -18.56 -1.23 -0.42
CA GLU A 138 -18.21 -0.06 0.38
C GLU A 138 -16.79 0.41 0.07
N ALA A 139 -15.85 -0.51 -0.19
CA ALA A 139 -14.51 -0.14 -0.65
C ALA A 139 -14.55 0.59 -2.00
N SER A 140 -15.38 0.14 -2.95
CA SER A 140 -15.60 0.83 -4.23
C SER A 140 -16.13 2.24 -4.05
N LYS A 141 -17.15 2.40 -3.20
CA LYS A 141 -17.70 3.72 -2.86
C LYS A 141 -16.64 4.60 -2.19
N TRP A 142 -15.91 4.07 -1.21
CA TRP A 142 -14.85 4.79 -0.52
C TRP A 142 -13.76 5.26 -1.49
N VAL A 143 -13.28 4.40 -2.40
CA VAL A 143 -12.30 4.79 -3.43
C VAL A 143 -12.85 5.90 -4.32
N ALA A 144 -14.08 5.75 -4.84
CA ALA A 144 -14.69 6.76 -5.69
C ALA A 144 -14.88 8.10 -4.96
N ASP A 145 -15.33 8.06 -3.71
CA ASP A 145 -15.50 9.23 -2.85
C ASP A 145 -14.17 9.90 -2.53
N ASN A 146 -13.10 9.13 -2.28
CA ASN A 146 -11.77 9.70 -2.01
C ASN A 146 -11.22 10.40 -3.25
N ILE A 147 -11.34 9.76 -4.43
CA ILE A 147 -10.97 10.39 -5.70
C ILE A 147 -11.80 11.67 -5.95
N ALA A 148 -13.08 11.69 -5.57
CA ALA A 148 -13.97 12.82 -5.81
C ALA A 148 -13.90 13.95 -4.78
N LYS A 149 -13.66 13.65 -3.50
CA LYS A 149 -13.62 14.62 -2.38
C LYS A 149 -12.24 15.26 -2.22
N HIS A 150 -11.17 14.52 -2.47
CA HIS A 150 -9.81 14.97 -2.20
C HIS A 150 -9.17 15.69 -3.41
N ARG A 151 -9.96 16.52 -4.12
CA ARG A 151 -9.45 17.44 -5.14
C ARG A 151 -8.41 18.43 -4.57
N ASN A 152 -8.47 18.65 -3.26
CA ASN A 152 -7.63 19.59 -2.50
C ASN A 152 -6.54 18.90 -1.64
N VAL A 153 -6.54 17.57 -1.51
CA VAL A 153 -5.54 16.83 -0.72
C VAL A 153 -5.08 15.69 -1.61
N TYR A 154 -3.90 15.78 -2.21
CA TYR A 154 -3.48 14.97 -3.36
C TYR A 154 -3.41 13.45 -3.11
N PHE A 155 -4.58 12.79 -3.06
CA PHE A 155 -4.74 11.35 -2.87
C PHE A 155 -4.75 10.58 -4.19
N TYR A 156 -4.88 11.27 -5.33
CA TYR A 156 -4.84 10.64 -6.63
C TYR A 156 -3.38 10.40 -7.07
N THR A 157 -2.74 9.36 -6.56
CA THR A 157 -1.43 8.90 -7.07
C THR A 157 -1.65 7.84 -8.16
N PRO A 158 -1.05 7.94 -9.35
CA PRO A 158 -1.39 7.06 -10.48
C PRO A 158 -1.37 5.54 -10.15
N GLU A 159 -0.46 5.12 -9.29
CA GLU A 159 -0.33 3.73 -8.81
C GLU A 159 -1.56 3.22 -8.03
N PHE A 160 -2.20 4.08 -7.23
CA PHE A 160 -3.41 3.75 -6.47
C PHE A 160 -4.58 3.42 -7.40
N ILE A 161 -4.74 4.19 -8.48
CA ILE A 161 -5.83 3.98 -9.44
C ILE A 161 -5.58 2.77 -10.31
N GLU A 162 -4.33 2.58 -10.73
CA GLU A 162 -3.95 1.39 -11.45
C GLU A 162 -4.22 0.14 -10.61
N ALA A 163 -3.92 0.18 -9.30
CA ALA A 163 -4.28 -0.87 -8.36
C ALA A 163 -5.80 -1.07 -8.26
N ALA A 164 -6.58 0.00 -8.11
CA ALA A 164 -8.05 -0.06 -8.05
C ALA A 164 -8.68 -0.64 -9.33
N LYS A 165 -8.14 -0.28 -10.50
CA LYS A 165 -8.53 -0.84 -11.81
C LYS A 165 -8.22 -2.33 -11.90
N ARG A 166 -7.01 -2.75 -11.51
CA ARG A 166 -6.60 -4.16 -11.51
C ARG A 166 -7.45 -5.01 -10.58
N LEU A 167 -7.88 -4.45 -9.46
CA LEU A 167 -8.79 -5.10 -8.50
C LEU A 167 -10.26 -5.04 -8.90
N LYS A 168 -10.62 -4.36 -9.99
CA LYS A 168 -12.01 -4.13 -10.42
C LYS A 168 -12.86 -3.43 -9.34
N ILE A 169 -12.22 -2.65 -8.48
CA ILE A 169 -12.89 -1.79 -7.49
C ILE A 169 -13.58 -0.62 -8.20
N LEU A 170 -12.96 -0.12 -9.28
CA LEU A 170 -13.55 0.85 -10.18
C LEU A 170 -14.06 0.18 -11.47
N PRO A 171 -15.12 0.71 -12.12
CA PRO A 171 -15.53 0.28 -13.45
C PRO A 171 -14.37 0.39 -14.47
N LYS A 172 -14.29 -0.51 -15.44
CA LYS A 172 -13.25 -0.50 -16.48
C LYS A 172 -13.16 0.82 -17.25
N ASN A 173 -14.28 1.52 -17.39
CA ASN A 173 -14.43 2.79 -18.10
C ASN A 173 -14.52 4.00 -17.16
N TYR A 174 -14.11 3.84 -15.89
CA TYR A 174 -14.09 4.95 -14.94
C TYR A 174 -13.23 6.10 -15.47
N LYS A 175 -13.83 7.29 -15.47
CA LYS A 175 -13.17 8.55 -15.81
C LYS A 175 -12.99 9.36 -14.56
N LEU A 176 -11.85 10.02 -14.46
CA LEU A 176 -11.60 10.95 -13.36
C LEU A 176 -12.54 12.14 -13.46
N PRO A 177 -12.97 12.69 -12.32
CA PRO A 177 -13.65 13.97 -12.32
C PRO A 177 -12.72 15.05 -12.90
N PRO A 178 -13.25 16.04 -13.63
CA PRO A 178 -12.45 17.19 -14.04
C PRO A 178 -11.99 17.97 -12.81
N LEU A 179 -10.75 18.45 -12.89
CA LEU A 179 -10.14 19.32 -11.89
C LEU A 179 -10.39 20.79 -12.25
N LEU A 180 -10.34 21.68 -11.27
CA LEU A 180 -10.27 23.11 -11.55
C LEU A 180 -8.83 23.47 -11.99
N PRO A 181 -8.61 24.49 -12.84
CA PRO A 181 -7.27 24.82 -13.34
C PRO A 181 -6.22 25.04 -12.26
N LYS A 182 -6.62 25.61 -11.11
CA LYS A 182 -5.74 25.78 -9.96
C LYS A 182 -5.29 24.43 -9.38
N GLU A 183 -6.24 23.50 -9.24
CA GLU A 183 -6.00 22.14 -8.73
C GLU A 183 -5.13 21.33 -9.70
N GLU A 184 -5.25 21.55 -11.01
CA GLU A 184 -4.43 20.88 -12.03
C GLU A 184 -2.94 21.23 -11.88
N ILE A 185 -2.60 22.53 -11.83
CA ILE A 185 -1.21 23.00 -11.67
C ILE A 185 -0.59 22.46 -10.38
N GLU A 186 -1.39 22.50 -9.32
CA GLU A 186 -1.06 22.00 -8.00
C GLU A 186 -0.78 20.48 -8.01
N LEU A 187 -1.65 19.70 -8.69
CA LEU A 187 -1.48 18.26 -8.85
C LEU A 187 -0.27 17.94 -9.72
N GLU A 188 -0.03 18.66 -10.81
CA GLU A 188 1.14 18.49 -11.67
C GLU A 188 2.45 18.74 -10.91
N LYS A 189 2.49 19.79 -10.08
CA LYS A 189 3.63 20.07 -9.20
C LYS A 189 3.85 18.93 -8.21
N TYR A 190 2.79 18.44 -7.58
CA TYR A 190 2.87 17.33 -6.66
C TYR A 190 3.35 16.03 -7.32
N LEU A 191 2.77 15.66 -8.46
CA LEU A 191 3.13 14.46 -9.24
C LEU A 191 4.53 14.54 -9.85
N SER A 192 5.09 15.74 -10.05
CA SER A 192 6.46 15.92 -10.56
C SER A 192 7.53 16.02 -9.48
N THR A 193 7.15 16.21 -8.21
CA THR A 193 8.10 16.39 -7.11
C THR A 193 8.81 15.09 -6.77
N LYS A 194 10.12 15.00 -7.05
CA LYS A 194 10.96 13.83 -6.72
C LYS A 194 11.55 13.92 -5.33
N ILE A 195 11.61 12.79 -4.63
CA ILE A 195 12.27 12.66 -3.34
C ILE A 195 13.63 12.00 -3.54
N THR A 196 14.66 12.59 -2.94
CA THR A 196 16.02 12.05 -2.98
C THR A 196 16.23 11.05 -1.84
N PRO A 197 16.55 9.78 -2.12
CA PRO A 197 16.88 8.80 -1.09
C PRO A 197 18.09 9.21 -0.27
N LYS A 198 18.03 9.04 1.05
CA LYS A 198 19.14 9.29 1.98
C LYS A 198 19.70 7.96 2.48
N LEU A 199 21.00 7.73 2.30
CA LEU A 199 21.67 6.56 2.89
C LEU A 199 21.66 6.70 4.42
N ILE A 200 21.26 5.64 5.12
CA ILE A 200 21.39 5.56 6.57
C ILE A 200 22.74 4.90 6.85
N GLU A 201 23.69 5.70 7.31
CA GLU A 201 25.01 5.21 7.66
C GLU A 201 24.96 4.50 9.03
N PRO A 202 25.48 3.27 9.12
CA PRO A 202 25.69 2.63 10.41
C PRO A 202 26.98 3.22 11.03
N GLU A 203 26.90 4.35 11.72
CA GLU A 203 28.01 4.84 12.57
C GLU A 203 28.43 3.75 13.58
#